data_AF-A0AA90RA65-F1
#
_entry.id   AF-A0AA90RA65-F1
#
_cell.length_a   1.000
_cell.length_b   1.000
_cell.length_c   1.000
_cell.angle_alpha   90.00
_cell.angle_beta   90.00
_cell.angle_gamma   90.00
#
_symmetry.space_group_name_H-M   'P 1'
#
loop_
_entity.id
_entity.type
_entity.pdbx_description
1 polymer ?
#
loop_
_entity_poly.entity_id
_entity_poly.type
_entity_poly.pdbx_seq_one_letter_code
_entity_poly.pdbx_strand_id
1 'polypeptide(L)'
;MFYLKDPLCFKESILISLEVVSENNYLPVKNFAQSIPSVVKDGRFDTPQELEECIVSCINEFKKTKTYIWLREDFKNILIDVEGQLNKKVSLN
;
A
#
# COMPACT_ATOMS: atom_id res chain seq x y z
N MET A 1 7.30 -18.11 -1.03
CA MET A 1 7.69 -17.39 -2.27
C MET A 1 6.48 -16.62 -2.75
N PHE A 2 6.60 -15.30 -2.89
CA PHE A 2 5.54 -14.48 -3.45
C PHE A 2 6.08 -13.55 -4.55
N TYR A 3 5.21 -13.24 -5.51
CA TYR A 3 5.53 -12.40 -6.66
C TYR A 3 4.85 -11.04 -6.53
N LEU A 4 5.62 -9.98 -6.72
CA LEU A 4 5.13 -8.61 -6.76
C LEU A 4 5.30 -8.06 -8.18
N LYS A 5 4.16 -7.69 -8.78
CA LYS A 5 4.12 -6.98 -10.06
C LYS A 5 4.64 -5.54 -9.94
N ASP A 6 4.51 -4.94 -8.75
CA ASP A 6 5.03 -3.60 -8.45
C ASP A 6 5.59 -3.59 -7.01
N PRO A 7 6.86 -3.97 -6.84
CA PRO A 7 7.48 -4.04 -5.52
C PRO A 7 7.61 -2.67 -4.84
N LEU A 8 7.74 -1.58 -5.60
CA LEU A 8 7.85 -0.25 -5.05
C LEU A 8 6.51 0.19 -4.43
N CYS A 9 5.40 0.02 -5.17
CA CYS A 9 4.07 0.31 -4.64
C CYS A 9 3.75 -0.55 -3.42
N PHE A 10 4.15 -1.83 -3.42
CA PHE A 10 4.04 -2.69 -2.24
C PHE A 10 4.84 -2.14 -1.06
N LYS A 11 6.11 -1.77 -1.27
CA LYS A 11 6.98 -1.20 -0.23
C LYS A 11 6.34 0.03 0.40
N GLU A 12 5.92 1.00 -0.40
CA GLU A 12 5.30 2.24 0.09
C GLU A 12 4.00 1.95 0.86
N SER A 13 3.16 1.07 0.32
CA SER A 13 1.90 0.67 0.97
C SER A 13 2.13 0.00 2.34
N ILE A 14 3.16 -0.85 2.45
CA ILE A 14 3.53 -1.49 3.72
C ILE A 14 4.09 -0.48 4.71
N LEU A 15 4.95 0.44 4.28
CA LEU A 15 5.50 1.47 5.16
C LEU A 15 4.38 2.37 5.73
N ILE A 16 3.44 2.81 4.90
CA ILE A 16 2.25 3.55 5.36
C ILE A 16 1.44 2.71 6.36
N SER A 17 1.26 1.42 6.08
CA SER A 17 0.54 0.52 6.99
C SER A 17 1.21 0.49 8.37
N LEU A 18 2.54 0.34 8.41
CA LEU A 18 3.35 0.25 9.64
C LEU A 18 3.40 1.54 10.45
N GLU A 19 3.28 2.71 9.81
CA GLU A 19 3.13 3.99 10.52
C GLU A 19 1.83 4.05 11.33
N VAL A 20 0.79 3.34 10.87
CA VAL A 20 -0.53 3.33 11.50
C VAL A 20 -0.70 2.15 12.46
N VAL A 21 -0.21 0.96 12.10
CA VAL A 21 -0.26 -0.22 12.97
C VAL A 21 1.06 -0.34 13.73
N SER A 22 1.03 -0.11 15.04
CA SER A 22 2.17 -0.11 15.97
C SER A 22 3.39 -0.88 15.46
N GLU A 23 4.35 -0.14 14.91
CA GLU A 23 5.47 -0.65 14.11
C GLU A 23 6.29 -1.73 14.84
N ASN A 24 6.40 -1.62 16.17
CA ASN A 24 7.14 -2.55 17.02
C ASN A 24 6.63 -4.00 16.93
N ASN A 25 5.36 -4.21 16.58
CA ASN A 25 4.78 -5.56 16.44
C ASN A 25 5.12 -6.21 15.09
N TYR A 26 5.65 -5.45 14.14
CA TYR A 26 5.84 -5.87 12.75
C TYR A 26 7.25 -5.56 12.23
N LEU A 27 8.26 -5.55 13.12
CA LEU A 27 9.65 -5.31 12.76
C LEU A 27 10.17 -6.20 11.61
N PRO A 28 9.83 -7.50 11.52
CA PRO A 28 10.21 -8.32 10.36
C PRO A 28 9.65 -7.80 9.04
N VAL A 29 8.41 -7.29 9.04
CA VAL A 29 7.76 -6.70 7.87
C VAL A 29 8.44 -5.40 7.46
N LYS A 30 8.79 -4.54 8.44
CA LYS A 30 9.54 -3.31 8.20
C LYS A 30 10.88 -3.58 7.52
N ASN A 31 11.65 -4.50 8.07
CA ASN A 31 12.98 -4.84 7.55
C ASN A 31 12.89 -5.41 6.13
N PHE A 32 11.87 -6.25 5.88
CA PHE A 32 11.60 -6.76 4.54
C PHE A 32 11.21 -5.66 3.56
N ALA A 33 10.29 -4.77 3.91
CA ALA A 33 9.90 -3.67 3.04
C ALA A 33 11.08 -2.73 2.71
N GLN A 34 11.96 -2.48 3.68
CA GLN A 34 13.15 -1.67 3.49
C GLN A 34 14.20 -2.33 2.58
N SER A 35 14.25 -3.66 2.52
CA SER A 35 15.19 -4.38 1.65
C SER A 35 14.77 -4.36 0.17
N ILE A 36 13.51 -4.03 -0.14
CA ILE A 36 13.03 -3.89 -1.52
C ILE A 36 13.72 -2.67 -2.18
N PRO A 37 14.50 -2.86 -3.27
CA PRO A 37 15.17 -1.76 -3.94
C PRO A 37 14.18 -0.87 -4.68
N SER A 38 14.41 0.45 -4.67
CA SER A 38 13.46 1.45 -5.23
C SER A 38 13.39 1.50 -6.76
N VAL A 39 14.13 0.64 -7.47
CA VAL A 39 14.24 0.63 -8.94
C VAL A 39 13.69 -0.65 -9.58
N VAL A 40 13.12 -1.56 -8.77
CA VAL A 40 12.64 -2.86 -9.25
C VAL A 40 11.23 -2.70 -9.84
N LYS A 41 11.07 -3.13 -11.11
CA LYS A 41 9.78 -3.09 -11.82
C LYS A 41 8.87 -4.28 -11.50
N ASP A 42 9.46 -5.47 -11.28
CA ASP A 42 8.77 -6.66 -10.76
C ASP A 42 9.79 -7.55 -10.00
N GLY A 43 9.31 -8.41 -9.11
CA GLY A 43 10.21 -9.22 -8.28
C GLY A 43 9.58 -10.48 -7.73
N ARG A 44 10.38 -11.56 -7.72
CA ARG A 44 10.11 -12.75 -6.92
C ARG A 44 10.92 -12.67 -5.63
N PHE A 45 10.25 -12.86 -4.51
CA PHE A 45 10.87 -12.81 -3.19
C PHE A 45 10.73 -14.17 -2.52
N ASP A 46 11.88 -14.77 -2.21
CA ASP A 46 11.95 -15.99 -1.43
C ASP A 46 11.96 -15.63 0.05
N THR A 47 10.76 -15.65 0.63
CA THR A 47 10.51 -15.34 2.04
C THR A 47 10.14 -16.58 2.83
N PRO A 48 10.53 -16.66 4.12
CA PRO A 48 10.03 -17.69 5.02
C PRO A 48 8.53 -17.50 5.26
N GLN A 49 7.82 -18.60 5.48
CA GLN A 49 6.36 -18.59 5.71
C GLN A 49 5.95 -17.67 6.88
N GLU A 50 6.73 -17.64 7.95
CA GLU A 50 6.50 -16.77 9.12
C GLU A 50 6.44 -15.28 8.75
N LEU A 51 7.29 -14.84 7.80
CA LEU A 51 7.27 -13.47 7.31
C LEU A 51 6.03 -13.20 6.46
N GLU A 52 5.61 -14.17 5.63
CA GLU A 52 4.39 -14.06 4.82
C GLU A 52 3.15 -13.92 5.72
N GLU A 53 3.05 -14.72 6.79
CA GLU A 53 1.99 -14.63 7.80
C GLU A 53 2.03 -13.29 8.54
N CYS A 54 3.22 -12.78 8.87
CA CYS A 54 3.40 -11.49 9.50
C CYS A 54 2.93 -10.33 8.59
N ILE A 55 3.24 -10.40 7.30
CA ILE A 55 2.77 -9.44 6.27
C ILE A 55 1.23 -9.48 6.20
N VAL A 56 0.63 -10.67 6.13
CA VAL A 56 -0.83 -10.83 6.07
C VAL A 56 -1.50 -10.25 7.34
N SER A 57 -0.93 -10.52 8.51
CA SER A 57 -1.40 -9.96 9.78
C SER A 57 -1.33 -8.43 9.79
N CYS A 58 -0.20 -7.84 9.39
CA CYS A 58 -0.02 -6.39 9.29
C CYS A 58 -1.07 -5.74 8.38
N ILE A 59 -1.30 -6.32 7.20
CA ILE A 59 -2.32 -5.83 6.25
C ILE A 59 -3.72 -5.93 6.86
N ASN A 60 -4.03 -7.02 7.54
CA ASN A 60 -5.35 -7.23 8.13
C ASN A 60 -5.61 -6.26 9.29
N GLU A 61 -4.61 -5.95 10.12
CA GLU A 61 -4.75 -4.91 11.15
C GLU A 61 -4.89 -3.52 10.51
N PHE A 62 -4.11 -3.21 9.48
CA PHE A 62 -4.21 -1.90 8.81
C PHE A 62 -5.60 -1.67 8.22
N LYS A 63 -6.22 -2.70 7.63
CA LYS A 63 -7.59 -2.65 7.09
C LYS A 63 -8.66 -2.31 8.13
N LYS A 64 -8.40 -2.51 9.42
CA LYS A 64 -9.32 -2.15 10.51
C LYS A 64 -9.20 -0.68 10.93
N THR A 65 -8.17 0.01 10.46
CA THR A 65 -7.89 1.40 10.85
C THR A 65 -8.77 2.39 10.09
N LYS A 66 -9.04 3.55 10.70
CA LYS A 66 -9.74 4.65 10.01
C LYS A 66 -8.93 5.17 8.82
N THR A 67 -7.60 5.17 8.91
CA THR A 67 -6.70 5.60 7.84
C THR A 67 -6.92 4.79 6.56
N TYR A 68 -7.04 3.47 6.65
CA TYR A 68 -7.35 2.63 5.50
C TYR A 68 -8.69 3.01 4.85
N ILE A 69 -9.72 3.24 5.67
CA ILE A 69 -11.06 3.60 5.19
C ILE A 69 -11.03 4.97 4.49
N TRP A 70 -10.37 5.96 5.09
CA TRP A 70 -10.23 7.31 4.52
C TRP A 70 -9.45 7.30 3.21
N LEU A 71 -8.29 6.63 3.16
CA LEU A 71 -7.50 6.53 1.93
C LEU A 71 -8.31 5.92 0.78
N ARG A 72 -9.20 4.96 1.07
CA ARG A 72 -10.02 4.32 0.03
C ARG A 72 -11.15 5.24 -0.45
N GLU A 73 -11.94 5.79 0.47
CA GLU A 73 -13.15 6.53 0.11
C GLU A 73 -12.83 7.98 -0.30
N ASP A 74 -11.95 8.67 0.42
CA ASP A 74 -11.61 10.07 0.12
C ASP A 74 -10.86 10.18 -1.21
N PHE A 75 -9.92 9.27 -1.48
CA PHE A 75 -9.21 9.25 -2.77
C PHE A 75 -10.18 9.02 -3.94
N LYS A 76 -11.12 8.09 -3.80
CA LYS A 76 -12.17 7.85 -4.79
C LYS A 76 -13.02 9.11 -5.02
N ASN A 77 -13.44 9.78 -3.95
CA ASN A 77 -14.23 11.00 -4.05
C ASN A 77 -13.47 12.14 -4.73
N ILE A 78 -12.17 12.29 -4.44
CA ILE A 78 -11.29 13.27 -5.10
C ILE A 78 -11.16 12.97 -6.60
N LEU A 79 -10.99 11.71 -7.00
CA LEU A 79 -10.92 11.33 -8.42
C LEU A 79 -12.21 11.72 -9.16
N ILE A 80 -13.38 11.42 -8.57
CA ILE A 80 -14.68 11.77 -9.15
C ILE A 80 -14.83 13.29 -9.31
N ASP A 81 -14.43 14.06 -8.31
CA ASP A 81 -14.49 15.53 -8.36
C ASP A 81 -13.60 16.09 -9.48
N VAL A 82 -12.35 15.62 -9.57
CA VAL A 82 -11.40 16.04 -10.61
C VAL A 82 -11.93 15.69 -12.02
N GLU A 83 -12.41 14.47 -12.23
CA GLU A 83 -13.02 14.06 -13.51
C GLU A 83 -14.23 14.94 -13.86
N GLY A 84 -15.09 15.23 -12.88
CA GLY A 84 -16.24 16.11 -13.05
C GLY A 84 -15.84 17.54 -13.47
N GLN A 85 -14.78 18.09 -12.87
CA GLN A 85 -14.26 19.41 -13.22
C GLN A 85 -13.64 19.45 -14.63
N LEU A 86 -12.88 18.41 -15.01
CA LEU A 86 -12.27 18.31 -16.33
C LEU A 86 -13.31 18.15 -17.43
N ASN A 87 -14.32 17.30 -17.24
CA ASN A 87 -15.39 17.10 -18.21
C ASN A 87 -16.23 18.38 -18.43
N LYS A 88 -16.50 19.14 -17.36
CA LYS A 88 -17.18 20.45 -17.48
C LYS A 88 -16.36 21.46 -18.30
N LYS A 89 -15.03 21.45 -18.18
CA LYS A 89 -14.16 22.33 -18.98
C LYS A 89 -14.16 21.97 -20.46
N VAL A 90 -14.26 20.68 -20.79
CA VAL A 90 -14.32 20.23 -22.20
C VAL A 90 -15.65 20.60 -22.84
N SER A 91 -16.77 20.54 -22.11
CA SER A 91 -18.10 20.89 -22.63
C SER A 91 -18.35 22.39 -22.82
N LEU A 92 -17.45 23.25 -22.36
CA LEU A 92 -17.53 24.71 -22.48
C LEU A 92 -16.63 25.28 -23.60
N ASN A 93 -15.89 24.42 -24.30
CA ASN A 93 -15.07 24.73 -25.48
C ASN A 93 -15.70 24.13 -26.74
#